data_AF-A0AA37K4J7-F1
#
_entry.id   AF-A0AA37K4J7-F1
#
_cell.length_a   1.000
_cell.length_b   1.000
_cell.length_c   1.000
_cell.angle_alpha   90.00
_cell.angle_beta   90.00
_cell.angle_gamma   90.00
#
_symmetry.space_group_name_H-M   'P 1'
#
loop_
_entity.id
_entity.type
_entity.pdbx_description
1 polymer ?
#
loop_
_entity_poly.entity_id
_entity_poly.type
_entity_poly.pdbx_seq_one_letter_code
_entity_poly.pdbx_strand_id
1 'polypeptide(L)'
;MAKIVFKELTSNQNVLFPVSLSEKIAPNHPVRVVNSVVDALDISCLLWAYKGGGTSSYHPRMMLKVLFYAYLNNIYSCRKIEKALQENIHFMWLSGNSTPDFRTIMISVANV
;
A
#
# COMPACT_ATOMS: atom_id res chain seq x y z
N MET A 1 27.11 -3.54 -42.68
CA MET A 1 26.06 -3.90 -41.71
C MET A 1 26.29 -3.08 -40.45
N ALA A 2 25.26 -2.41 -39.91
CA ALA A 2 25.39 -1.59 -38.72
C ALA A 2 25.59 -2.47 -37.48
N LYS A 3 26.56 -2.11 -36.63
CA LYS A 3 26.90 -2.85 -35.40
C LYS A 3 25.85 -2.53 -34.34
N ILE A 4 25.20 -3.56 -33.81
CA ILE A 4 24.18 -3.43 -32.77
C ILE A 4 24.92 -3.12 -31.46
N VAL A 5 24.60 -1.99 -30.83
CA VAL A 5 25.16 -1.60 -29.53
C VAL A 5 24.06 -1.75 -28.49
N PHE A 6 24.24 -2.69 -27.56
CA PHE A 6 23.31 -2.92 -26.47
C PHE A 6 23.60 -1.96 -25.31
N LYS A 7 22.55 -1.57 -24.59
CA LYS A 7 22.68 -0.82 -23.33
C LYS A 7 23.23 -1.75 -22.24
N GLU A 8 23.95 -1.17 -21.28
CA GLU A 8 24.44 -1.91 -20.11
C GLU A 8 23.30 -2.48 -19.29
N LEU A 9 23.43 -3.76 -18.91
CA LEU A 9 22.49 -4.50 -18.06
C LEU A 9 22.93 -4.39 -16.60
N THR A 10 22.70 -3.22 -15.99
CA THR A 10 23.03 -3.01 -14.56
C THR A 10 21.85 -3.48 -13.69
N SER A 11 21.85 -4.75 -13.29
CA SER A 11 20.80 -5.30 -12.41
C SER A 11 20.95 -4.92 -10.93
N ASN A 12 22.14 -4.51 -10.48
CA ASN A 12 22.44 -4.13 -9.09
C ASN A 12 22.96 -2.68 -9.04
N GLN A 13 22.06 -1.72 -9.25
CA GLN A 13 22.41 -0.31 -9.21
C GLN A 13 22.10 0.25 -7.81
N ASN A 14 23.12 0.36 -6.96
CA ASN A 14 22.98 1.02 -5.66
C ASN A 14 22.84 2.54 -5.88
N VAL A 15 21.67 3.07 -5.59
CA VAL A 15 21.42 4.52 -5.55
C VAL A 15 21.69 5.06 -4.15
N LEU A 16 22.38 6.19 -4.06
CA LEU A 16 22.75 6.83 -2.78
C LEU A 16 21.51 7.36 -2.03
N PHE A 17 20.50 7.82 -2.77
CA PHE A 17 19.21 8.24 -2.23
C PHE A 17 18.09 7.50 -2.97
N PRO A 18 17.15 6.85 -2.26
CA PRO A 18 16.01 6.21 -2.90
C PRO A 18 15.12 7.27 -3.53
N VAL A 19 14.68 7.03 -4.77
CA VAL A 19 13.69 7.89 -5.43
C VAL A 19 12.37 7.84 -4.66
N SER A 20 11.67 8.97 -4.62
CA SER A 20 10.38 9.07 -3.95
C SER A 20 9.39 8.06 -4.53
N LEU A 21 8.69 7.30 -3.68
CA LEU A 21 7.65 6.36 -4.13
C LEU A 21 6.58 7.07 -4.97
N SER A 22 6.29 8.33 -4.64
CA SER A 22 5.37 9.20 -5.37
C SER A 22 5.78 9.48 -6.82
N GLU A 23 7.08 9.49 -7.13
CA GLU A 23 7.61 9.69 -8.49
C GLU A 23 7.56 8.42 -9.34
N LYS A 24 7.67 7.25 -8.69
CA LYS A 24 7.50 5.96 -9.36
C LYS A 24 6.04 5.68 -9.78
N ILE A 25 5.07 6.39 -9.20
CA ILE A 25 3.65 6.20 -9.45
C ILE A 25 3.15 7.26 -10.42
N ALA A 26 2.63 6.83 -11.56
CA ALA A 26 2.03 7.72 -12.55
C ALA A 26 0.93 8.61 -11.93
N PRO A 27 0.80 9.89 -12.35
CA PRO A 27 -0.18 10.81 -11.78
C PRO A 27 -1.63 10.35 -12.03
N ASN A 28 -1.88 9.61 -13.11
CA ASN A 28 -3.20 9.09 -13.47
C ASN A 28 -3.48 7.68 -12.90
N HIS A 29 -2.65 7.18 -11.98
CA HIS A 29 -2.81 5.84 -11.45
C HIS A 29 -4.00 5.75 -10.48
N PRO A 30 -4.84 4.70 -10.52
CA PRO A 30 -6.03 4.55 -9.67
C PRO A 30 -5.74 4.60 -8.16
N VAL A 31 -4.52 4.28 -7.76
CA VAL A 31 -4.05 4.37 -6.36
C VAL A 31 -4.26 5.76 -5.74
N ARG A 32 -4.08 6.83 -6.54
CA ARG A 32 -4.28 8.21 -6.08
C ARG A 32 -5.75 8.53 -5.88
N VAL A 33 -6.62 8.00 -6.75
CA VAL A 33 -8.07 8.12 -6.61
C VAL A 33 -8.53 7.44 -5.33
N VAL A 34 -8.06 6.22 -5.05
CA VAL A 34 -8.37 5.52 -3.78
C VAL A 34 -7.91 6.34 -2.58
N ASN A 35 -6.69 6.91 -2.62
CA ASN A 35 -6.21 7.75 -1.53
C ASN A 35 -7.13 8.95 -1.28
N SER A 36 -7.51 9.69 -2.31
CA SER A 36 -8.41 10.85 -2.20
C SER A 36 -9.81 10.47 -1.73
N VAL A 37 -10.37 9.36 -2.23
CA VAL A 37 -11.68 8.85 -1.80
C VAL A 37 -11.66 8.50 -0.32
N VAL A 38 -10.65 7.77 0.14
CA VAL A 38 -10.57 7.38 1.56
C VAL A 38 -10.24 8.57 2.48
N ASP A 39 -9.52 9.58 1.99
CA ASP A 39 -9.29 10.81 2.76
C ASP A 39 -10.56 11.68 2.89
N ALA A 40 -11.49 11.58 1.94
CA ALA A 40 -12.77 12.28 1.98
C ALA A 40 -13.85 11.54 2.80
N LEU A 41 -13.65 10.27 3.14
CA LEU A 41 -14.59 9.49 3.94
C LEU A 41 -14.54 9.92 5.41
N ASP A 42 -15.72 10.14 6.00
CA ASP A 42 -15.85 10.33 7.44
C ASP A 42 -15.66 9.00 8.17
N ILE A 43 -14.53 8.87 8.86
CA ILE A 43 -14.14 7.70 9.64
C ILE A 43 -14.39 7.88 11.15
N SER A 44 -15.10 8.95 11.55
CA SER A 44 -15.36 9.23 12.96
C SER A 44 -16.09 8.09 13.67
N CYS A 45 -17.05 7.45 12.97
CA CYS A 45 -17.76 6.27 13.47
C CYS A 45 -16.82 5.08 13.72
N LEU A 46 -15.90 4.81 12.78
CA LEU A 46 -14.94 3.72 12.89
C LEU A 46 -13.91 4.00 14.01
N LEU A 47 -13.50 5.26 14.16
CA LEU A 47 -12.59 5.68 15.23
C LEU A 47 -13.23 5.49 16.61
N TRP A 48 -14.54 5.74 16.73
CA TRP A 48 -15.30 5.55 17.97
C TRP A 48 -15.50 4.06 18.31
N ALA A 49 -15.71 3.21 17.31
CA ALA A 49 -15.77 1.76 17.47
C ALA A 49 -14.39 1.15 17.79
N TYR A 50 -13.31 1.85 17.48
CA TYR A 50 -11.94 1.41 17.72
C TYR A 50 -11.63 1.43 19.23
N LYS A 51 -11.87 0.30 19.90
CA LYS A 51 -11.52 0.13 21.31
C LYS A 51 -10.00 0.14 21.46
N GLY A 52 -9.47 1.18 22.11
CA GLY A 52 -8.08 1.23 22.51
C GLY A 52 -7.77 0.17 23.57
N GLY A 53 -6.85 -0.74 23.27
CA GLY A 53 -6.34 -1.72 24.21
C GLY A 53 -5.40 -2.72 23.53
N GLY A 54 -4.16 -2.83 24.01
CA GLY A 54 -3.13 -3.73 23.46
C GLY A 54 -1.93 -3.01 22.84
N THR A 55 -1.31 -3.63 21.83
CA THR A 55 -0.10 -3.16 21.13
C THR A 55 -0.41 -1.97 20.20
N SER A 56 0.63 -1.29 19.70
CA SER A 56 0.50 -0.22 18.70
C SER A 56 -0.40 -0.66 17.53
N SER A 57 -1.53 0.03 17.37
CA SER A 57 -2.49 -0.23 16.30
C SER A 57 -2.19 0.65 15.09
N TYR A 58 -2.37 0.11 13.89
CA TYR A 58 -2.29 0.90 12.66
C TYR A 58 -3.48 1.86 12.57
N HIS A 59 -3.28 2.98 11.88
CA HIS A 59 -4.34 3.95 11.68
C HIS A 59 -5.47 3.34 10.82
N PRO A 60 -6.74 3.37 11.24
CA PRO A 60 -7.84 2.72 10.51
C PRO A 60 -8.01 3.29 9.09
N ARG A 61 -7.73 4.58 8.89
CA ARG A 61 -7.66 5.19 7.54
C ARG A 61 -6.66 4.51 6.61
N MET A 62 -5.47 4.15 7.13
CA MET A 62 -4.44 3.46 6.35
C MET A 62 -4.91 2.05 5.98
N MET A 63 -5.53 1.34 6.94
CA MET A 63 -6.11 0.01 6.68
C MET A 63 -7.20 0.06 5.61
N LEU A 64 -8.10 1.03 5.67
CA LEU A 64 -9.13 1.21 4.65
C LEU A 64 -8.51 1.44 3.26
N LYS A 65 -7.50 2.32 3.14
CA LYS A 65 -6.79 2.56 1.86
C LYS A 65 -6.26 1.26 1.25
N VAL A 66 -5.62 0.43 2.06
CA VAL A 66 -5.07 -0.86 1.63
C VAL A 66 -6.18 -1.83 1.23
N LEU A 67 -7.25 -1.93 2.01
CA LEU A 67 -8.38 -2.83 1.74
C LEU A 67 -9.14 -2.45 0.47
N PHE A 68 -9.50 -1.17 0.30
CA PHE A 68 -10.15 -0.68 -0.91
C PHE A 68 -9.30 -0.96 -2.15
N TYR A 69 -7.99 -0.69 -2.07
CA TYR A 69 -7.10 -0.96 -3.20
C TYR A 69 -6.90 -2.46 -3.46
N ALA A 70 -6.87 -3.29 -2.42
CA ALA A 70 -6.83 -4.75 -2.56
C ALA A 70 -8.09 -5.29 -3.26
N TYR A 71 -9.28 -4.81 -2.85
CA TYR A 71 -10.54 -5.21 -3.47
C TYR A 71 -10.64 -4.78 -4.93
N LEU A 72 -10.20 -3.56 -5.28
CA LEU A 72 -10.13 -3.12 -6.68
C LEU A 72 -9.20 -4.01 -7.52
N ASN A 73 -8.17 -4.61 -6.92
CA ASN A 73 -7.27 -5.54 -7.58
C ASN A 73 -7.71 -7.01 -7.47
N ASN A 74 -8.93 -7.29 -7.00
CA ASN A 74 -9.46 -8.65 -6.76
C ASN A 74 -8.60 -9.50 -5.81
N ILE A 75 -7.93 -8.87 -4.84
CA ILE A 75 -7.12 -9.54 -3.82
C ILE A 75 -7.89 -9.58 -2.51
N TYR A 76 -8.45 -10.75 -2.19
CA TYR A 76 -9.27 -10.95 -0.99
C TYR A 76 -8.54 -11.66 0.16
N SER A 77 -7.42 -12.31 -0.13
CA SER A 77 -6.67 -13.08 0.88
C SER A 77 -5.74 -12.17 1.68
N CYS A 78 -5.88 -12.16 3.00
CA CYS A 78 -5.02 -11.38 3.90
C CYS A 78 -3.52 -11.66 3.68
N ARG A 79 -3.14 -12.92 3.40
CA ARG A 79 -1.74 -13.29 3.07
C ARG A 79 -1.27 -12.72 1.74
N LYS A 80 -2.16 -12.64 0.74
CA LYS A 80 -1.84 -12.00 -0.54
C LYS A 80 -1.71 -10.48 -0.39
N ILE A 81 -2.52 -9.87 0.47
CA ILE A 81 -2.43 -8.43 0.78
C ILE A 81 -1.11 -8.13 1.50
N GLU A 82 -0.75 -8.93 2.50
CA GLU A 82 0.56 -8.85 3.18
C GLU A 82 1.73 -8.95 2.19
N LYS A 83 1.69 -9.94 1.29
CA LYS A 83 2.71 -10.08 0.22
C LYS A 83 2.73 -8.86 -0.70
N ALA A 84 1.56 -8.35 -1.10
CA ALA A 84 1.46 -7.15 -1.93
C ALA A 84 2.01 -5.91 -1.23
N LEU A 85 1.85 -5.77 0.08
CA LEU A 85 2.45 -4.68 0.87
C LEU A 85 3.98 -4.71 0.86
N GLN A 86 4.60 -5.89 0.72
CA GLN A 86 6.05 -6.05 0.65
C GLN A 86 6.61 -5.82 -0.76
N GLU A 87 5.90 -6.30 -1.79
CA GLU A 87 6.42 -6.37 -3.15
C GLU A 87 5.93 -5.24 -4.06
N ASN A 88 4.76 -4.65 -3.76
CA ASN A 88 4.10 -3.72 -4.66
C ASN A 88 4.20 -2.28 -4.17
N ILE A 89 4.87 -1.46 -4.98
CA ILE A 89 5.11 -0.02 -4.75
C ILE A 89 3.80 0.74 -4.48
N HIS A 90 2.68 0.36 -5.10
CA HIS A 90 1.40 1.03 -4.88
C HIS A 90 0.84 0.80 -3.48
N PHE A 91 0.97 -0.42 -2.97
CA PHE A 91 0.56 -0.76 -1.61
C PHE A 91 1.49 -0.11 -0.58
N MET A 92 2.80 -0.15 -0.83
CA MET A 92 3.79 0.54 0.00
C MET A 92 3.53 2.04 0.09
N TRP A 93 3.13 2.67 -1.02
CA TRP A 93 2.79 4.09 -1.02
C TRP A 93 1.51 4.40 -0.22
N LEU A 94 0.46 3.58 -0.36
CA LEU A 94 -0.78 3.74 0.40
C LEU A 94 -0.59 3.54 1.91
N SER A 95 0.28 2.59 2.29
CA SER A 95 0.57 2.29 3.70
C SER A 95 1.68 3.15 4.30
N GLY A 96 2.32 4.02 3.51
CA GLY A 96 3.47 4.80 3.98
C GLY A 96 4.65 3.93 4.41
N ASN A 97 4.89 2.84 3.67
CA ASN A 97 5.91 1.83 3.96
C ASN A 97 5.64 1.00 5.23
N SER A 98 4.44 1.10 5.79
CA SER A 98 3.97 0.21 6.85
C SER A 98 3.58 -1.14 6.26
N THR A 99 4.04 -2.21 6.88
CA THR A 99 3.75 -3.58 6.42
C THR A 99 2.99 -4.33 7.50
N PRO A 100 1.66 -4.12 7.63
CA PRO A 100 0.86 -4.88 8.57
C PRO A 100 0.84 -6.36 8.20
N ASP A 101 1.08 -7.21 9.19
CA ASP A 101 0.99 -8.66 9.04
C ASP A 101 -0.45 -9.12 8.75
N PHE A 102 -0.59 -10.32 8.18
CA PHE A 102 -1.88 -10.93 7.85
C PHE A 102 -2.85 -10.99 9.03
N ARG A 103 -2.34 -11.18 10.26
CA ARG A 103 -3.15 -11.22 11.49
C ARG A 103 -3.80 -9.88 11.79
N THR A 104 -3.03 -8.81 11.57
CA THR A 104 -3.46 -7.44 11.82
C THR A 104 -4.51 -7.02 10.81
N ILE A 105 -4.33 -7.41 9.53
CA ILE A 105 -5.34 -7.19 8.49
C ILE A 105 -6.63 -7.94 8.83
N MET A 106 -6.54 -9.21 9.23
CA MET A 106 -7.70 -10.02 9.59
C MET A 106 -8.48 -9.44 10.77
N ILE A 107 -7.79 -9.00 11.83
CA ILE A 107 -8.42 -8.34 12.99
C ILE A 107 -9.06 -7.02 12.57
N SER A 108 -8.42 -6.24 11.70
CA SER A 108 -9.00 -4.98 11.23
C SER A 108 -10.27 -5.21 10.39
N VAL A 109 -10.32 -6.25 9.57
CA VAL A 109 -11.52 -6.59 8.78
C VAL A 109 -12.65 -7.12 9.68
N ALA A 110 -12.33 -7.80 10.78
CA ALA A 110 -13.33 -8.32 11.71
C ALA A 110 -13.99 -7.25 12.61
N ASN A 111 -13.36 -6.08 12.73
CA ASN A 111 -13.84 -4.97 13.57
C ASN A 111 -14.41 -3.77 12.77
N VAL A 112 -14.41 -3.87 11.44
CA VAL A 112 -15.12 -2.97 10.52
C VAL A 112 -16.51 -3.55 10.26
#